data_AF-A0A0N0B1S2-F1
#
_entry.id   AF-A0A0N0B1S2-F1
#
_cell.length_a   1.000
_cell.length_b   1.000
_cell.length_c   1.000
_cell.angle_alpha   90.00
_cell.angle_beta   90.00
_cell.angle_gamma   90.00
#
_symmetry.space_group_name_H-M   'P 1'
#
loop_
_entity.id
_entity.type
_entity.pdbx_description
1 polymer ?
#
loop_
_entity_poly.entity_id
_entity_poly.type
_entity_poly.pdbx_seq_one_letter_code
_entity_poly.pdbx_strand_id
1 'polypeptide(L)'
;MFLAEQGVPNLKLVLLTCIGGYLSAGGANALNMYIDRDIDALMDRTSQRPLVTGMVSPVECLVFGIALAIVSTLLFGFTVNWLSAWLSLGALLFYVVVYTMILKRRTSQNIVWGGIAGCLPVLIGWSAVTDSMSWAPIILFGVMFFWTPPHYWPLSMKVKEDYARVGVPMLPVIASNKVVARQIVIYSWVMVAVSLLLTPLGYTGWFYTVVAVAAGGMWLWEAHGLQNRAKAEVTGTKLKEMRLFHWSITYVSVLFLAIAVDPFLR
;
A
#
# COMPACT_ATOMS: atom_id res chain seq x y z
N MET A 1 -8.95 -1.37 13.43
CA MET A 1 -9.67 -2.30 14.34
C MET A 1 -9.37 -1.99 15.80
N PHE A 2 -8.18 -2.25 16.35
CA PHE A 2 -7.86 -1.95 17.77
C PHE A 2 -8.12 -0.49 18.18
N LEU A 3 -7.61 0.47 17.39
CA LEU A 3 -7.88 1.90 17.61
C LEU A 3 -9.37 2.26 17.50
N ALA A 4 -10.12 1.54 16.67
CA ALA A 4 -11.54 1.80 16.45
C ALA A 4 -12.39 1.27 17.62
N GLU A 5 -11.99 0.12 18.17
CA GLU A 5 -12.60 -0.48 19.36
C GLU A 5 -12.20 0.26 20.65
N GLN A 6 -11.05 0.96 20.64
CA GLN A 6 -10.36 1.41 21.86
C GLN A 6 -10.03 0.24 22.80
N GLY A 7 -9.60 -0.89 22.23
CA GLY A 7 -9.34 -2.12 22.97
C GLY A 7 -9.10 -3.31 22.04
N VAL A 8 -9.30 -4.52 22.57
CA VAL A 8 -9.23 -5.75 21.76
C VAL A 8 -10.53 -5.90 20.97
N PRO A 9 -10.50 -5.80 19.63
CA PRO A 9 -11.70 -6.00 18.81
C PRO A 9 -12.14 -7.45 18.86
N ASN A 10 -13.43 -7.70 18.60
CA ASN A 10 -13.95 -9.06 18.49
C ASN A 10 -13.12 -9.89 17.50
N LEU A 11 -12.46 -10.97 17.97
CA LEU A 11 -11.53 -11.74 17.15
C LEU A 11 -12.20 -12.45 15.97
N LYS A 12 -13.49 -12.81 16.09
CA LYS A 12 -14.26 -13.37 14.97
C LYS A 12 -14.46 -12.30 13.89
N LEU A 13 -14.77 -11.06 14.28
CA LEU A 13 -14.89 -9.93 13.35
C LEU A 13 -13.54 -9.63 12.65
N VAL A 14 -12.43 -9.67 13.39
CA VAL A 14 -11.07 -9.54 12.82
C VAL A 14 -10.82 -10.61 11.78
N LEU A 15 -11.07 -11.88 12.12
CA LEU A 15 -10.87 -13.00 11.21
C LEU A 15 -11.72 -12.86 9.94
N LEU A 16 -13.01 -12.52 10.08
CA LEU A 16 -13.91 -12.32 8.95
C LEU A 16 -13.46 -11.16 8.05
N THR A 17 -13.01 -10.05 8.66
CA THR A 17 -12.48 -8.89 7.95
C THR A 17 -11.20 -9.24 7.18
N CYS A 18 -10.29 -10.02 7.79
CA CYS A 18 -9.08 -10.49 7.14
C CYS A 18 -9.38 -11.47 5.99
N ILE A 19 -10.31 -12.41 6.17
CA ILE A 19 -10.72 -13.35 5.11
C ILE A 19 -11.36 -12.59 3.95
N GLY A 20 -12.32 -11.70 4.22
CA GLY A 20 -12.94 -10.86 3.19
C GLY A 20 -11.89 -10.03 2.45
N GLY A 21 -11.04 -9.31 3.19
CA GLY A 21 -9.97 -8.50 2.59
C GLY A 21 -8.99 -9.34 1.74
N TYR A 22 -8.64 -10.55 2.19
CA TYR A 22 -7.79 -11.47 1.45
C TYR A 22 -8.43 -11.93 0.14
N LEU A 23 -9.72 -12.28 0.16
CA LEU A 23 -10.46 -12.65 -1.05
C LEU A 23 -10.57 -11.45 -2.01
N SER A 24 -10.87 -10.25 -1.51
CA SER A 24 -10.91 -9.02 -2.31
C SER A 24 -9.56 -8.73 -2.97
N ALA A 25 -8.47 -8.76 -2.21
CA ALA A 25 -7.13 -8.53 -2.71
C ALA A 25 -6.70 -9.63 -3.70
N GLY A 26 -7.07 -10.88 -3.43
CA GLY A 26 -6.86 -12.01 -4.34
C GLY A 26 -7.57 -11.83 -5.68
N GLY A 27 -8.84 -11.44 -5.66
CA GLY A 27 -9.63 -11.14 -6.86
C GLY A 27 -9.03 -9.99 -7.66
N ALA A 28 -8.66 -8.90 -6.99
CA ALA A 28 -8.00 -7.75 -7.60
C ALA A 28 -6.66 -8.14 -8.29
N ASN A 29 -5.86 -9.00 -7.65
CA ASN A 29 -4.61 -9.48 -8.22
C ASN A 29 -4.82 -10.44 -9.39
N ALA A 30 -5.81 -11.33 -9.33
CA ALA A 30 -6.16 -12.21 -10.45
C ALA A 30 -6.59 -11.40 -11.68
N LEU A 31 -7.43 -10.37 -11.48
CA LEU A 31 -7.83 -9.46 -12.54
C LEU A 31 -6.66 -8.61 -13.07
N ASN A 32 -5.73 -8.21 -12.19
CA ASN A 32 -4.50 -7.53 -12.63
C ASN A 32 -3.65 -8.45 -13.53
N MET A 33 -3.45 -9.71 -13.16
CA MET A 33 -2.73 -10.69 -14.00
C MET A 33 -3.43 -10.92 -15.34
N TYR A 34 -4.77 -10.95 -15.34
CA TYR A 34 -5.55 -11.06 -16.58
C TYR A 34 -5.30 -9.90 -17.53
N ILE A 35 -5.31 -8.66 -17.02
CA ILE A 35 -5.11 -7.46 -17.83
C ILE A 35 -3.65 -7.30 -18.27
N ASP A 36 -2.69 -7.63 -17.41
CA ASP A 36 -1.26 -7.43 -17.65
C ASP A 36 -0.53 -8.62 -18.27
N ARG A 37 -1.27 -9.64 -18.73
CA ARG A 37 -0.72 -10.87 -19.32
C ARG A 37 0.29 -10.65 -20.45
N ASP A 38 0.11 -9.60 -21.24
CA ASP A 38 0.95 -9.24 -22.39
C ASP A 38 2.31 -8.68 -21.95
N ILE A 39 2.31 -7.81 -20.94
CA ILE A 39 3.55 -7.23 -20.40
C ILE A 39 4.24 -8.18 -19.41
N ASP A 40 3.47 -8.98 -18.68
CA ASP A 40 4.00 -9.91 -17.69
C ASP A 40 4.89 -10.99 -18.34
N ALA A 41 4.59 -11.38 -19.58
CA ALA A 41 5.38 -12.32 -20.37
C ALA A 41 6.78 -11.80 -20.74
N LEU A 42 6.97 -10.47 -20.73
CA LEU A 42 8.20 -9.82 -21.16
C LEU A 42 9.11 -9.43 -19.99
N MET A 43 8.65 -9.59 -18.74
CA MET A 43 9.43 -9.26 -17.55
C MET A 43 9.94 -10.52 -16.86
N ASP A 44 11.22 -10.54 -16.51
CA ASP A 44 11.89 -11.70 -15.92
C ASP A 44 11.18 -12.14 -14.63
N ARG A 45 10.75 -11.18 -13.81
CA ARG A 45 10.04 -11.42 -12.53
C ARG A 45 8.64 -12.05 -12.68
N THR A 46 7.94 -11.83 -13.78
CA THR A 46 6.52 -12.23 -13.94
C THR A 46 6.28 -13.23 -15.06
N SER A 47 7.31 -13.56 -15.82
CA SER A 47 7.29 -14.58 -16.89
C SER A 47 6.79 -15.96 -16.41
N GLN A 48 6.92 -16.26 -15.12
CA GLN A 48 6.47 -17.51 -14.49
C GLN A 48 5.05 -17.46 -13.92
N ARG A 49 4.28 -16.39 -14.17
CA ARG A 49 2.90 -16.31 -13.68
C ARG A 49 2.03 -17.40 -14.34
N PRO A 50 1.01 -17.96 -13.63
CA PRO A 50 0.15 -19.02 -14.15
C PRO A 50 -0.51 -18.70 -15.50
N LEU A 51 -0.86 -17.43 -15.73
CA LEU A 51 -1.48 -16.98 -16.96
C LEU A 51 -0.52 -16.87 -18.15
N VAL A 52 0.76 -16.62 -17.88
CA VAL A 52 1.82 -16.53 -18.90
C VAL A 52 2.28 -17.93 -19.30
N THR A 53 2.43 -18.82 -18.33
CA THR A 53 2.85 -20.22 -18.54
C THR A 53 1.76 -21.10 -19.17
N GLY A 54 0.51 -20.62 -19.23
CA GLY A 54 -0.64 -21.37 -19.73
C GLY A 54 -1.19 -22.41 -18.74
N MET A 55 -0.72 -22.42 -17.48
CA MET A 55 -1.26 -23.28 -16.42
C MET A 55 -2.72 -22.99 -16.11
N VAL A 56 -3.15 -21.74 -16.30
CA VAL A 56 -4.54 -21.29 -16.15
C VAL A 56 -4.94 -20.55 -17.42
N SER A 57 -6.12 -20.82 -17.96
CA SER A 57 -6.62 -20.10 -19.13
C SER A 57 -7.07 -18.67 -18.75
N PRO A 58 -7.05 -17.72 -19.70
CA PRO A 58 -7.54 -16.36 -19.45
C PRO A 58 -8.98 -16.31 -18.92
N VAL A 59 -9.86 -17.16 -19.45
CA VAL A 59 -11.26 -17.20 -19.04
C VAL A 59 -11.39 -17.69 -17.60
N GLU A 60 -10.67 -18.76 -17.21
CA GLU A 60 -10.67 -19.26 -15.83
C GLU A 60 -10.17 -18.20 -14.85
N CYS A 61 -9.10 -17.48 -15.19
CA CYS A 61 -8.57 -16.40 -14.35
C CYS A 61 -9.57 -15.25 -14.19
N LEU A 62 -10.27 -14.87 -15.26
CA LEU A 62 -11.28 -13.82 -15.23
C LEU A 62 -12.47 -14.24 -14.34
N VAL A 63 -12.98 -15.46 -14.55
CA VAL A 63 -14.08 -16.01 -13.74
C VAL A 63 -13.68 -16.12 -12.28
N PHE A 64 -12.46 -16.61 -11.98
CA PHE A 64 -11.94 -16.69 -10.63
C PHE A 64 -11.85 -15.32 -9.95
N GLY A 65 -11.29 -14.32 -10.65
CA GLY A 65 -11.17 -12.96 -10.12
C GLY A 65 -12.53 -12.30 -9.82
N ILE A 66 -13.50 -12.44 -10.73
CA ILE A 66 -14.87 -11.94 -10.55
C ILE A 66 -15.59 -12.69 -9.42
N ALA A 67 -15.47 -14.01 -9.37
CA ALA A 67 -16.06 -14.83 -8.32
C ALA A 67 -15.54 -14.42 -6.94
N LEU A 68 -14.22 -14.24 -6.79
CA LEU A 68 -13.61 -13.73 -5.56
C LEU A 68 -14.13 -12.34 -5.18
N ALA A 69 -14.30 -11.44 -6.15
CA ALA A 69 -14.86 -10.11 -5.91
C ALA A 69 -16.30 -10.18 -5.36
N ILE A 70 -17.14 -11.02 -5.96
CA ILE A 70 -18.54 -11.22 -5.53
C ILE A 70 -18.56 -11.86 -4.14
N VAL A 71 -17.86 -12.98 -3.95
CA VAL A 71 -17.82 -13.71 -2.67
C VAL A 71 -17.31 -12.80 -1.55
N SER A 72 -16.22 -12.06 -1.79
CA SER A 72 -15.68 -11.11 -0.83
C SER A 72 -16.69 -10.03 -0.46
N THR A 73 -17.38 -9.44 -1.45
CA THR A 73 -18.35 -8.36 -1.22
C THR A 73 -19.53 -8.84 -0.39
N LEU A 74 -20.09 -10.02 -0.73
CA LEU A 74 -21.19 -10.62 0.02
C LEU A 74 -20.75 -11.05 1.42
N LEU A 75 -19.54 -11.59 1.57
CA LEU A 75 -18.98 -11.94 2.88
C LEU A 75 -18.89 -10.70 3.76
N PHE A 76 -18.35 -9.59 3.27
CA PHE A 76 -18.33 -8.33 4.03
C PHE A 76 -19.74 -7.84 4.36
N GLY A 77 -20.65 -7.80 3.38
CA GLY A 77 -22.00 -7.27 3.56
C GLY A 77 -22.81 -8.03 4.60
N PHE A 78 -22.72 -9.36 4.62
CA PHE A 78 -23.50 -10.21 5.51
C PHE A 78 -22.83 -10.53 6.85
N THR A 79 -21.50 -10.43 6.95
CA THR A 79 -20.77 -10.86 8.17
C THR A 79 -20.03 -9.74 8.89
N VAL A 80 -19.84 -8.59 8.25
CA VAL A 80 -19.14 -7.42 8.81
C VAL A 80 -20.06 -6.21 8.79
N ASN A 81 -20.24 -5.57 7.62
CA ASN A 81 -21.25 -4.54 7.33
C ASN A 81 -21.13 -4.10 5.86
N TRP A 82 -22.17 -3.42 5.37
CA TRP A 82 -22.22 -2.93 3.99
C TRP A 82 -21.25 -1.77 3.70
N LEU A 83 -20.92 -0.93 4.68
CA LEU A 83 -19.94 0.14 4.48
C LEU A 83 -18.56 -0.44 4.13
N SER A 84 -18.11 -1.45 4.87
CA SER A 84 -16.85 -2.17 4.62
C SER A 84 -16.89 -2.93 3.30
N ALA A 85 -18.04 -3.51 2.95
CA ALA A 85 -18.24 -4.16 1.65
C ALA A 85 -18.04 -3.19 0.48
N TRP A 86 -18.66 -2.00 0.54
CA TRP A 86 -18.51 -0.98 -0.50
C TRP A 86 -17.11 -0.40 -0.57
N LEU A 87 -16.44 -0.20 0.57
CA LEU A 87 -15.04 0.23 0.59
C LEU A 87 -14.12 -0.83 -0.02
N SER A 88 -14.34 -2.12 0.28
CA SER A 88 -13.56 -3.22 -0.29
C SER A 88 -13.79 -3.35 -1.80
N LEU A 89 -15.04 -3.30 -2.25
CA LEU A 89 -15.37 -3.34 -3.67
C LEU A 89 -14.81 -2.12 -4.40
N GLY A 90 -14.92 -0.93 -3.80
CA GLY A 90 -14.31 0.30 -4.31
C GLY A 90 -12.79 0.18 -4.46
N ALA A 91 -12.11 -0.40 -3.46
CA ALA A 91 -10.67 -0.65 -3.52
C ALA A 91 -10.30 -1.60 -4.67
N LEU A 92 -11.05 -2.68 -4.81
CA LEU A 92 -10.85 -3.65 -5.90
C LEU A 92 -11.05 -3.00 -7.27
N LEU A 93 -12.17 -2.30 -7.48
CA LEU A 93 -12.47 -1.63 -8.74
C LEU A 93 -11.46 -0.52 -9.05
N PHE A 94 -11.04 0.24 -8.04
CA PHE A 94 -10.00 1.25 -8.20
C PHE A 94 -8.67 0.60 -8.62
N TYR A 95 -8.28 -0.50 -7.99
CA TYR A 95 -7.05 -1.21 -8.35
C TYR A 95 -7.08 -1.77 -9.78
N VAL A 96 -8.21 -2.35 -10.19
CA VAL A 96 -8.36 -2.95 -11.51
C VAL A 96 -8.51 -1.88 -12.59
N VAL A 97 -9.47 -0.97 -12.44
CA VAL A 97 -9.80 0.01 -13.49
C VAL A 97 -8.82 1.18 -13.46
N VAL A 98 -8.72 1.88 -12.33
CA VAL A 98 -7.94 3.12 -12.25
C VAL A 98 -6.46 2.83 -12.28
N TYR A 99 -5.97 1.93 -11.44
CA TYR A 99 -4.55 1.60 -11.44
C TYR A 99 -4.15 0.74 -12.65
N THR A 100 -4.70 -0.47 -12.78
CA THR A 100 -4.19 -1.45 -13.75
C THR A 100 -4.46 -1.03 -15.20
N MET A 101 -5.72 -0.71 -15.56
CA MET A 101 -6.07 -0.40 -16.95
C MET A 101 -5.66 1.00 -17.38
N ILE A 102 -5.74 1.99 -16.49
CA ILE A 102 -5.55 3.41 -16.85
C ILE A 102 -4.16 3.89 -16.47
N LEU A 103 -3.84 3.97 -15.18
CA LEU A 103 -2.65 4.70 -14.72
C LEU A 103 -1.35 3.95 -15.03
N LYS A 104 -1.30 2.65 -14.78
CA LYS A 104 -0.07 1.83 -14.80
C LYS A 104 0.75 2.06 -16.05
N ARG A 105 0.11 2.02 -17.23
CA ARG A 105 0.77 2.14 -18.54
C ARG A 105 0.87 3.57 -19.08
N ARG A 106 0.22 4.56 -18.47
CA ARG A 106 0.05 5.90 -19.05
C ARG A 106 0.77 7.02 -18.33
N THR A 107 1.13 6.85 -17.06
CA THR A 107 1.71 7.94 -16.26
C THR A 107 2.70 7.47 -15.21
N SER A 108 3.69 8.32 -14.90
CA SER A 108 4.62 8.13 -13.79
C SER A 108 4.01 8.36 -12.41
N GLN A 109 2.78 8.89 -12.37
CA GLN A 109 1.98 9.00 -11.15
C GLN A 109 1.20 7.71 -10.84
N ASN A 110 1.48 6.62 -11.57
CA ASN A 110 0.83 5.32 -11.40
C ASN A 110 0.91 4.79 -9.97
N ILE A 111 2.05 4.92 -9.30
CA ILE A 111 2.23 4.49 -7.91
C ILE A 111 1.56 5.42 -6.92
N VAL A 112 1.60 6.73 -7.16
CA VAL A 112 1.03 7.73 -6.24
C VAL A 112 -0.49 7.57 -6.19
N TRP A 113 -1.15 7.69 -7.33
CA TRP A 113 -2.61 7.59 -7.38
C TRP A 113 -3.09 6.15 -7.33
N GLY A 114 -2.38 5.22 -7.96
CA GLY A 114 -2.73 3.79 -7.88
C GLY A 114 -2.58 3.20 -6.48
N GLY A 115 -1.73 3.80 -5.66
CA GLY A 115 -1.55 3.46 -4.24
C GLY A 115 -2.81 3.61 -3.39
N ILE A 116 -3.81 4.41 -3.83
CA ILE A 116 -5.07 4.61 -3.10
C ILE A 116 -5.75 3.29 -2.76
N ALA A 117 -5.78 2.33 -3.69
CA ALA A 117 -6.37 1.02 -3.43
C ALA A 117 -5.69 0.28 -2.27
N GLY A 118 -4.36 0.42 -2.13
CA GLY A 118 -3.59 -0.16 -1.04
C GLY A 118 -3.74 0.58 0.30
N CYS A 119 -4.30 1.78 0.29
CA CYS A 119 -4.55 2.58 1.49
C CYS A 119 -5.93 2.31 2.10
N LEU A 120 -6.91 1.90 1.29
CA LEU A 120 -8.27 1.61 1.75
C LEU A 120 -8.44 0.54 2.83
N PRO A 121 -7.53 -0.46 3.01
CA PRO A 121 -7.61 -1.40 4.12
C PRO A 121 -7.71 -0.76 5.51
N VAL A 122 -7.11 0.42 5.72
CA VAL A 122 -7.23 1.13 7.02
C VAL A 122 -8.64 1.70 7.24
N LEU A 123 -9.32 2.12 6.17
CA LEU A 123 -10.72 2.56 6.22
C LEU A 123 -11.63 1.36 6.47
N ILE A 124 -11.42 0.26 5.73
CA ILE A 124 -12.17 -1.00 5.87
C ILE A 124 -12.02 -1.55 7.30
N GLY A 125 -10.79 -1.58 7.83
CA GLY A 125 -10.53 -2.04 9.19
C GLY A 125 -11.05 -1.10 10.29
N TRP A 126 -11.43 0.14 9.97
CA TRP A 126 -12.13 1.01 10.91
C TRP A 126 -13.64 0.80 10.81
N SER A 127 -14.19 0.90 9.60
CA SER A 127 -15.61 0.70 9.35
C SER A 127 -16.09 -0.69 9.74
N ALA A 128 -15.24 -1.72 9.68
CA ALA A 128 -15.58 -3.06 10.12
C ALA A 128 -16.01 -3.10 11.59
N VAL A 129 -15.43 -2.23 12.43
CA VAL A 129 -15.72 -2.15 13.87
C VAL A 129 -16.84 -1.14 14.14
N THR A 130 -16.79 0.05 13.53
CA THR A 130 -17.66 1.17 13.93
C THR A 130 -18.84 1.43 13.01
N ASP A 131 -18.93 0.71 11.88
CA ASP A 131 -19.87 0.93 10.77
C ASP A 131 -20.06 2.41 10.40
N SER A 132 -18.97 3.18 10.48
CA SER A 132 -18.95 4.62 10.29
C SER A 132 -17.55 5.08 9.87
N MET A 133 -17.44 6.34 9.47
CA MET A 133 -16.16 6.97 9.14
C MET A 133 -15.86 8.09 10.12
N SER A 134 -14.62 8.17 10.58
CA SER A 134 -14.11 9.28 11.40
C SER A 134 -12.83 9.85 10.77
N TRP A 135 -12.22 10.87 11.40
CA TRP A 135 -10.96 11.41 10.91
C TRP A 135 -9.76 10.48 11.13
N ALA A 136 -9.78 9.64 12.17
CA ALA A 136 -8.70 8.69 12.44
C ALA A 136 -8.34 7.78 11.25
N PRO A 137 -9.27 7.02 10.64
CA PRO A 137 -8.96 6.18 9.50
C PRO A 137 -8.57 7.00 8.26
N ILE A 138 -9.11 8.22 8.09
CA ILE A 138 -8.71 9.12 6.99
C ILE A 138 -7.25 9.56 7.14
N ILE A 139 -6.80 9.84 8.37
CA ILE A 139 -5.40 10.16 8.65
C ILE A 139 -4.51 8.95 8.40
N LEU A 140 -4.91 7.76 8.87
CA LEU A 140 -4.18 6.52 8.60
C LEU A 140 -4.10 6.20 7.11
N PHE A 141 -5.16 6.49 6.36
CA PHE A 141 -5.17 6.42 4.91
C PHE A 141 -4.14 7.38 4.33
N GLY A 142 -4.08 8.63 4.83
CA GLY A 142 -3.07 9.60 4.46
C GLY A 142 -1.64 9.11 4.74
N VAL A 143 -1.39 8.50 5.90
CA VAL A 143 -0.10 7.88 6.22
C VAL A 143 0.27 6.84 5.18
N MET A 144 -0.61 5.89 4.88
CA MET A 144 -0.35 4.85 3.88
C MET A 144 -0.18 5.42 2.46
N PHE A 145 -0.94 6.46 2.12
CA PHE A 145 -0.87 7.13 0.82
C PHE A 145 0.47 7.81 0.63
N PHE A 146 0.93 8.60 1.60
CA PHE A 146 2.24 9.27 1.54
C PHE A 146 3.41 8.32 1.77
N TRP A 147 3.19 7.17 2.42
CA TRP A 147 4.17 6.10 2.55
C TRP A 147 4.40 5.32 1.25
N THR A 148 3.36 5.17 0.42
CA THR A 148 3.42 4.32 -0.78
C THR A 148 4.55 4.72 -1.75
N PRO A 149 4.75 6.00 -2.11
CA PRO A 149 5.84 6.37 -3.02
C PRO A 149 7.24 6.19 -2.41
N PRO A 150 7.52 6.65 -1.17
CA PRO A 150 8.80 6.39 -0.51
C PRO A 150 9.12 4.90 -0.27
N HIS A 151 8.10 4.05 -0.15
CA HIS A 151 8.25 2.59 -0.10
C HIS A 151 8.57 2.00 -1.47
N TYR A 152 7.80 2.35 -2.50
CA TYR A 152 7.84 1.64 -3.79
C TYR A 152 8.89 2.19 -4.77
N TRP A 153 9.25 3.47 -4.68
CA TRP A 153 10.28 4.04 -5.55
C TRP A 153 11.66 3.40 -5.37
N PRO A 154 12.15 3.10 -4.15
CA PRO A 154 13.39 2.35 -4.00
C PRO A 154 13.38 0.98 -4.68
N LEU A 155 12.25 0.26 -4.63
CA LEU A 155 12.08 -1.00 -5.35
C LEU A 155 12.13 -0.78 -6.87
N SER A 156 11.37 0.19 -7.39
CA SER A 156 11.37 0.47 -8.83
C SER A 156 12.67 1.10 -9.34
N MET A 157 13.51 1.69 -8.48
CA MET A 157 14.90 2.05 -8.79
C MET A 157 15.76 0.80 -9.01
N LYS A 158 15.53 -0.28 -8.23
CA LYS A 158 16.27 -1.55 -8.34
C LYS A 158 15.93 -2.33 -9.60
N VAL A 159 14.66 -2.32 -10.02
CA VAL A 159 14.14 -3.09 -11.16
C VAL A 159 13.71 -2.18 -12.32
N LYS A 160 14.39 -1.05 -12.50
CA LYS A 160 14.04 -0.04 -13.51
C LYS A 160 14.11 -0.59 -14.93
N GLU A 161 15.06 -1.49 -15.20
CA GLU A 161 15.28 -2.09 -16.52
C GLU A 161 14.08 -2.95 -16.95
N ASP A 162 13.49 -3.71 -16.03
CA ASP A 162 12.31 -4.53 -16.30
C ASP A 162 11.12 -3.65 -16.71
N TYR A 163 10.89 -2.53 -16.01
CA TYR A 163 9.82 -1.60 -16.35
C TYR A 163 10.06 -0.87 -17.67
N ALA A 164 11.31 -0.48 -17.94
CA ALA A 164 11.70 0.16 -19.19
C ALA A 164 11.47 -0.78 -20.39
N ARG A 165 11.78 -2.07 -20.25
CA ARG A 165 11.61 -3.10 -21.28
C ARG A 165 10.17 -3.21 -21.77
N VAL A 166 9.20 -3.04 -20.88
CA VAL A 166 7.75 -3.14 -21.19
C VAL A 166 7.07 -1.77 -21.35
N GLY A 167 7.84 -0.69 -21.44
CA GLY A 167 7.32 0.66 -21.67
C GLY A 167 6.45 1.21 -20.53
N VAL A 168 6.57 0.68 -19.31
CA VAL A 168 5.83 1.19 -18.14
C VAL A 168 6.56 2.41 -17.59
N PRO A 169 5.96 3.62 -17.61
CA PRO A 169 6.64 4.87 -17.33
C PRO A 169 6.79 5.14 -15.81
N MET A 170 7.37 4.20 -15.05
CA MET A 170 7.64 4.40 -13.63
C MET A 170 8.53 5.65 -13.41
N LEU A 171 8.35 6.36 -12.29
CA LEU A 171 9.15 7.57 -12.03
C LEU A 171 10.67 7.32 -12.13
N PRO A 172 11.25 6.22 -11.60
CA PRO A 172 12.68 5.93 -11.77
C PRO A 172 13.11 5.54 -13.19
N VAL A 173 12.17 5.24 -14.10
CA VAL A 173 12.47 5.00 -15.52
C VAL A 173 12.63 6.32 -16.26
N ILE A 174 11.81 7.32 -15.93
CA ILE A 174 11.77 8.60 -16.66
C ILE A 174 12.56 9.73 -15.99
N ALA A 175 12.99 9.55 -14.74
CA ALA A 175 13.68 10.58 -13.95
C ALA A 175 14.97 10.04 -13.32
N SER A 176 15.92 10.94 -13.07
CA SER A 176 17.18 10.58 -12.43
C SER A 176 16.99 10.19 -10.96
N ASN A 177 17.92 9.36 -10.44
CA ASN A 177 17.94 8.97 -9.02
C ASN A 177 17.91 10.17 -8.06
N LYS A 178 18.50 11.31 -8.46
CA LYS A 178 18.47 12.56 -7.67
C LYS A 178 17.05 13.11 -7.52
N VAL A 179 16.28 13.10 -8.61
CA VAL A 179 14.88 13.57 -8.62
C VAL A 179 14.01 12.62 -7.81
N VAL A 180 14.12 11.31 -8.04
CA VAL A 180 13.38 10.28 -7.29
C VAL A 180 13.67 10.40 -5.80
N ALA A 181 14.95 10.47 -5.40
CA ALA A 181 15.31 10.56 -3.98
C ALA A 181 14.84 11.86 -3.32
N ARG A 182 14.80 12.98 -4.05
CA ARG A 182 14.17 14.22 -3.54
C ARG A 182 12.68 14.03 -3.28
N GLN A 183 11.96 13.38 -4.19
CA GLN A 183 10.53 13.09 -4.00
C GLN A 183 10.32 12.15 -2.80
N ILE A 184 11.14 11.09 -2.66
CA ILE A 184 11.11 10.21 -1.48
C ILE A 184 11.19 11.03 -0.18
N VAL A 185 12.13 11.98 -0.07
CA VAL A 185 12.28 12.81 1.13
C VAL A 185 11.06 13.72 1.36
N ILE A 186 10.53 14.36 0.31
CA ILE A 186 9.35 15.24 0.43
C ILE A 186 8.14 14.44 0.94
N TYR A 187 7.82 13.32 0.29
CA TYR A 187 6.72 12.45 0.70
C TYR A 187 6.93 11.88 2.11
N SER A 188 8.19 11.59 2.50
CA SER A 188 8.53 11.13 3.85
C SER A 188 8.22 12.17 4.92
N TRP A 189 8.53 13.45 4.67
CA TRP A 189 8.18 14.52 5.61
C TRP A 189 6.68 14.69 5.76
N VAL A 190 5.94 14.66 4.64
CA VAL A 190 4.48 14.75 4.67
C VAL A 190 3.89 13.54 5.41
N MET A 191 4.37 12.33 5.13
CA MET A 191 3.96 11.10 5.82
C MET A 191 4.17 11.19 7.34
N VAL A 192 5.35 11.63 7.80
CA VAL A 192 5.63 11.79 9.23
C VAL A 192 4.72 12.86 9.84
N ALA A 193 4.55 14.02 9.19
CA ALA A 193 3.66 15.07 9.67
C ALA A 193 2.21 14.57 9.80
N VAL A 194 1.70 13.85 8.79
CA VAL A 194 0.35 13.26 8.80
C VAL A 194 0.21 12.23 9.91
N SER A 195 1.22 11.40 10.16
CA SER A 195 1.17 10.42 11.26
C SER A 195 1.01 11.07 12.63
N LEU A 196 1.58 12.26 12.84
CA LEU A 196 1.51 12.97 14.10
C LEU A 196 0.14 13.62 14.35
N LEU A 197 -0.72 13.76 13.33
CA LEU A 197 -2.06 14.38 13.43
C LEU A 197 -3.04 13.57 14.31
N LEU A 198 -2.80 12.28 14.55
CA LEU A 198 -3.66 11.47 15.43
C LEU A 198 -3.66 11.98 16.88
N THR A 199 -2.53 12.48 17.37
CA THR A 199 -2.38 12.94 18.76
C THR A 199 -3.18 14.22 19.04
N PRO A 200 -3.00 15.34 18.32
CA PRO A 200 -3.72 16.59 18.60
C PRO A 200 -5.24 16.47 18.40
N LEU A 201 -5.69 15.51 17.59
CA LEU A 201 -7.11 15.21 17.40
C LEU A 201 -7.67 14.26 18.46
N GLY A 202 -6.87 13.88 19.46
CA GLY A 202 -7.34 13.07 20.59
C GLY A 202 -7.53 11.59 20.27
N TYR A 203 -7.02 11.08 19.15
CA TYR A 203 -7.14 9.66 18.80
C TYR A 203 -6.07 8.78 19.45
N THR A 204 -4.89 9.32 19.74
CA THR A 204 -3.77 8.57 20.34
C THR A 204 -3.10 9.33 21.50
N GLY A 205 -2.43 8.60 22.39
CA GLY A 205 -1.79 9.09 23.60
C GLY A 205 -0.29 9.36 23.44
N TRP A 206 0.36 9.62 24.58
CA TRP A 206 1.79 9.95 24.63
C TRP A 206 2.68 8.83 24.07
N PHE A 207 2.29 7.57 24.29
CA PHE A 207 3.06 6.41 23.85
C PHE A 207 3.17 6.38 22.33
N TYR A 208 2.04 6.49 21.62
CA TYR A 208 2.05 6.61 20.17
C TYR A 208 2.90 7.78 19.70
N THR A 209 2.77 8.97 20.31
CA THR A 209 3.53 10.16 19.88
C THR A 209 5.03 9.94 19.96
N VAL A 210 5.52 9.37 21.07
CA VAL A 210 6.95 9.06 21.26
C VAL A 210 7.43 8.08 20.20
N VAL A 211 6.69 6.99 19.96
CA VAL A 211 7.06 5.99 18.96
C VAL A 211 7.03 6.59 17.54
N ALA A 212 6.00 7.37 17.20
CA ALA A 212 5.85 8.01 15.90
C ALA A 212 6.98 9.01 15.60
N VAL A 213 7.38 9.81 16.59
CA VAL A 213 8.52 10.73 16.46
C VAL A 213 9.83 9.98 16.28
N ALA A 214 10.08 8.95 17.10
CA ALA A 214 11.31 8.16 17.02
C ALA A 214 11.42 7.39 15.69
N ALA A 215 10.36 6.67 15.31
CA ALA A 215 10.28 5.94 14.05
C ALA A 215 10.37 6.88 12.85
N GLY A 216 9.68 8.03 12.90
CA GLY A 216 9.72 9.06 11.87
C GLY A 216 11.11 9.69 11.71
N GLY A 217 11.81 9.96 12.81
CA GLY A 217 13.18 10.45 12.80
C GLY A 217 14.15 9.45 12.17
N MET A 218 14.07 8.17 12.54
CA MET A 218 14.87 7.10 11.94
C MET A 218 14.59 6.95 10.43
N TRP A 219 13.31 6.99 10.05
CA TRP A 219 12.89 6.92 8.65
C TRP A 219 13.44 8.10 7.82
N LEU A 220 13.30 9.33 8.32
CA LEU A 220 13.80 10.52 7.65
C LEU A 220 15.32 10.49 7.50
N TRP A 221 16.04 10.00 8.52
CA TRP A 221 17.49 9.83 8.44
C TRP A 221 17.90 8.88 7.30
N GLU A 222 17.23 7.73 7.16
CA GLU A 222 17.48 6.79 6.05
C GLU A 222 17.10 7.38 4.68
N ALA A 223 15.98 8.10 4.59
CA ALA A 223 15.54 8.77 3.36
C ALA A 223 16.54 9.84 2.89
N HIS A 224 17.03 10.69 3.80
CA HIS A 224 18.11 11.64 3.52
C HIS A 224 19.43 10.93 3.19
N GLY A 225 19.71 9.80 3.83
CA GLY A 225 20.85 8.96 3.51
C GLY A 225 20.82 8.49 2.05
N LEU A 226 19.66 8.05 1.54
CA LEU A 226 19.50 7.69 0.12
C LEU A 226 19.67 8.93 -0.78
N GLN A 227 19.07 10.06 -0.41
CA GLN A 227 19.20 11.30 -1.17
C GLN A 227 20.64 11.77 -1.29
N ASN A 228 21.43 11.70 -0.22
CA ASN A 228 22.83 12.09 -0.21
C ASN A 228 23.67 11.16 -1.10
N ARG A 229 23.44 9.84 -1.04
CA ARG A 229 24.08 8.88 -1.96
C ARG A 229 23.73 9.15 -3.42
N ALA A 230 22.46 9.46 -3.72
CA ALA A 230 22.03 9.82 -5.06
C ALA A 230 22.65 11.14 -5.55
N LYS A 231 22.78 12.14 -4.67
CA LYS A 231 23.45 13.42 -4.97
C LYS A 231 24.94 13.24 -5.27
N ALA A 232 25.60 12.35 -4.53
CA ALA A 232 26.99 11.95 -4.75
C ALA A 232 27.18 11.00 -5.96
N GLU A 233 26.15 10.82 -6.78
CA GLU A 233 26.19 10.00 -8.01
C GLU A 233 26.58 8.54 -7.78
N VAL A 234 26.34 8.04 -6.57
CA VAL A 234 26.53 6.63 -6.24
C VAL A 234 25.48 5.80 -6.97
N THR A 235 25.93 4.77 -7.70
CA THR A 235 25.08 3.87 -8.47
C THR A 235 25.26 2.41 -8.04
N GLY A 236 24.39 1.54 -8.54
CA GLY A 236 24.41 0.10 -8.24
C GLY A 236 24.13 -0.20 -6.76
N THR A 237 24.68 -1.32 -6.26
CA THR A 237 24.44 -1.81 -4.89
C THR A 237 24.83 -0.82 -3.79
N LYS A 238 25.71 0.14 -4.09
CA LYS A 238 26.16 1.18 -3.15
C LYS A 238 25.11 2.25 -2.89
N LEU A 239 24.10 2.39 -3.76
CA LEU A 239 23.00 3.34 -3.55
C LEU A 239 22.09 2.92 -2.38
N LYS A 240 22.03 1.61 -2.10
CA LYS A 240 21.29 1.01 -0.97
C LYS A 240 19.78 1.27 -1.00
N GLU A 241 19.19 1.29 -2.19
CA GLU A 241 17.76 1.44 -2.42
C GLU A 241 16.94 0.38 -1.66
N MET A 242 17.37 -0.89 -1.69
CA MET A 242 16.68 -1.96 -0.98
C MET A 242 16.75 -1.82 0.54
N ARG A 243 17.77 -1.16 1.11
CA ARG A 243 17.81 -0.90 2.57
C ARG A 243 16.66 0.02 2.96
N LEU A 244 16.39 1.07 2.18
CA LEU A 244 15.27 1.97 2.44
C LEU A 244 13.92 1.24 2.28
N PHE A 245 13.80 0.37 1.26
CA PHE A 245 12.62 -0.47 1.09
C PHE A 245 12.31 -1.31 2.35
N HIS A 246 13.29 -2.01 2.92
CA HIS A 246 13.06 -2.81 4.14
C HIS A 246 12.73 -1.92 5.35
N TRP A 247 13.44 -0.81 5.54
CA TRP A 247 13.15 0.14 6.62
C TRP A 247 11.75 0.73 6.53
N SER A 248 11.21 0.91 5.33
CA SER A 248 9.86 1.45 5.16
C SER A 248 8.78 0.49 5.67
N ILE A 249 9.01 -0.82 5.55
CA ILE A 249 8.14 -1.85 6.12
C ILE A 249 8.24 -1.81 7.63
N THR A 250 9.46 -1.78 8.18
CA THR A 250 9.70 -1.67 9.62
C THR A 250 9.02 -0.42 10.20
N TYR A 251 9.14 0.73 9.55
CA TYR A 251 8.50 1.98 9.97
C TYR A 251 6.98 1.82 10.10
N VAL A 252 6.31 1.33 9.06
CA VAL A 252 4.84 1.12 9.10
C VAL A 252 4.46 0.07 10.13
N SER A 253 5.18 -1.06 10.23
CA SER A 253 4.91 -2.07 11.24
C SER A 253 4.99 -1.50 12.65
N VAL A 254 6.05 -0.76 12.99
CA VAL A 254 6.22 -0.12 14.30
C VAL A 254 5.11 0.89 14.56
N LEU A 255 4.79 1.73 13.58
CA LEU A 255 3.75 2.75 13.72
C LEU A 255 2.36 2.14 13.97
N PHE A 256 1.96 1.13 13.19
CA PHE A 256 0.66 0.47 13.34
C PHE A 256 0.59 -0.42 14.58
N LEU A 257 1.70 -1.02 15.02
CA LEU A 257 1.78 -1.68 16.32
C LEU A 257 1.58 -0.67 17.46
N ALA A 258 2.23 0.49 17.37
CA ALA A 258 2.03 1.54 18.37
C ALA A 258 0.56 1.99 18.42
N ILE A 259 -0.09 2.19 17.27
CA ILE A 259 -1.53 2.51 17.18
C ILE A 259 -2.40 1.42 17.80
N ALA A 260 -2.04 0.15 17.65
CA ALA A 260 -2.80 -0.97 18.21
C ALA A 260 -2.61 -1.11 19.73
N VAL A 261 -1.43 -0.75 20.25
CA VAL A 261 -1.09 -0.85 21.68
C VAL A 261 -1.54 0.38 22.47
N ASP A 262 -1.55 1.56 21.85
CA ASP A 262 -1.85 2.84 22.49
C ASP A 262 -3.19 2.87 23.27
N PRO A 263 -4.29 2.25 22.80
CA PRO A 263 -5.54 2.18 23.57
C PRO A 263 -5.42 1.51 24.94
N PHE A 264 -4.40 0.65 25.15
CA PHE A 264 -4.16 -0.02 26.44
C PHE A 264 -3.27 0.78 27.40
N LEU A 265 -2.64 1.86 26.90
CA LEU A 265 -1.68 2.69 27.65
C LEU A 265 -2.18 4.12 27.88
N ARG A 266 -3.44 4.37 27.52
CA ARG A 266 -4.11 5.66 27.59
C ARG A 266 -4.86 5.87 28.90
#